data_AF-A0A235BNE0-F1
#
_entry.id   AF-A0A235BNE0-F1
#
_cell.length_a   1.000
_cell.length_b   1.000
_cell.length_c   1.000
_cell.angle_alpha   90.00
_cell.angle_beta   90.00
_cell.angle_gamma   90.00
#
_symmetry.space_group_name_H-M   'P 1'
#
loop_
_entity.id
_entity.type
_entity.pdbx_description
1 polymer ?
#
loop_
_entity_poly.entity_id
_entity_poly.type
_entity_poly.pdbx_seq_one_letter_code
_entity_poly.pdbx_strand_id
1 'polypeptide(L)'
;MRRFPFLGILIVILVVFLVYLLGKPQYIAAERNTNDYTVYSNMYTLKAAVEDYAACNTGAFPISASQIQEYLSELGEKIVNPFSKEEIRFPNIVISPEGDTTIMGGDVVIFTYEFRDEQKETHENSRNSKVRGKPGGLAYGYYIPPGDSVARAYGIIGFDGDGKPLADRNPAGVIELRVLVNS
;
A
#
# COMPACT_ATOMS: atom_id res chain seq x y z
N MET A 1 -0.99 -50.20 -38.87
CA MET A 1 -0.42 -49.30 -37.83
C MET A 1 -0.67 -47.86 -38.26
N ARG A 2 -1.51 -47.11 -37.52
CA ARG A 2 -1.70 -45.66 -37.76
C ARG A 2 -0.35 -44.97 -37.56
N ARG A 3 0.17 -44.30 -38.59
CA ARG A 3 1.34 -43.43 -38.45
C ARG A 3 0.90 -42.26 -37.55
N PHE A 4 1.33 -42.26 -36.28
CA PHE A 4 1.14 -41.11 -35.41
C PHE A 4 1.78 -39.89 -36.08
N PRO A 5 1.04 -38.79 -36.31
CA PRO A 5 1.58 -37.63 -37.00
C PRO A 5 2.43 -36.81 -36.02
N PHE A 6 3.64 -37.30 -35.73
CA PHE A 6 4.61 -36.64 -34.85
C PHE A 6 4.82 -35.17 -35.23
N LEU A 7 4.84 -34.87 -36.53
CA LEU A 7 4.95 -33.51 -37.04
C LEU A 7 3.74 -32.63 -36.65
N GLY A 8 2.52 -33.18 -36.70
CA GLY A 8 1.31 -32.46 -36.32
C GLY A 8 1.29 -32.14 -34.82
N ILE A 9 1.72 -33.07 -33.98
CA ILE A 9 1.86 -32.85 -32.53
C ILE A 9 2.91 -31.77 -32.24
N LEU A 10 4.05 -31.82 -32.94
CA LEU A 10 5.11 -30.82 -32.78
C LEU A 10 4.63 -29.40 -33.16
N ILE A 11 3.87 -29.28 -34.25
CA ILE A 11 3.27 -28.01 -34.68
C ILE A 11 2.30 -27.50 -33.62
N VAL A 12 1.44 -28.35 -33.05
CA VAL A 12 0.50 -27.94 -32.00
C VAL A 12 1.25 -27.45 -30.76
N ILE A 13 2.30 -28.15 -30.33
CA ILE A 13 3.15 -27.73 -29.20
C ILE A 13 3.80 -26.37 -29.49
N LEU A 14 4.34 -26.19 -30.69
CA LEU A 14 4.95 -24.93 -31.11
C LEU A 14 3.95 -23.77 -31.07
N VAL A 15 2.72 -23.99 -31.57
CA VAL A 15 1.67 -22.98 -31.57
C VAL A 15 1.25 -22.63 -30.14
N VAL A 16 1.03 -23.62 -29.28
CA VAL A 16 0.71 -23.38 -27.86
C VAL A 16 1.82 -22.60 -27.16
N PHE A 17 3.07 -22.97 -27.40
CA PHE A 17 4.23 -22.27 -26.85
C PHE A 17 4.31 -20.81 -27.32
N LEU A 18 4.04 -20.57 -28.61
CA LEU A 18 4.06 -19.22 -29.19
C LEU A 18 2.92 -18.36 -28.64
N VAL A 19 1.72 -18.92 -28.49
CA VAL A 19 0.59 -18.25 -27.81
C VAL A 19 0.94 -17.92 -26.36
N TYR A 20 1.56 -18.85 -25.63
CA TYR A 20 1.98 -18.63 -24.25
C TYR A 20 3.00 -17.48 -24.12
N LEU A 21 4.00 -17.43 -25.01
CA LEU A 21 5.00 -16.35 -25.01
C LEU A 21 4.40 -14.97 -25.27
N LEU A 22 3.39 -14.88 -26.14
CA LEU A 22 2.71 -13.61 -26.44
C LEU A 22 1.75 -13.18 -25.32
N GLY A 23 1.05 -14.14 -24.68
CA GLY A 23 0.08 -13.85 -23.62
C GLY A 23 0.72 -13.49 -22.28
N LYS A 24 1.86 -14.11 -21.93
CA LYS A 24 2.53 -13.92 -20.64
C LYS A 24 2.82 -12.45 -20.27
N PRO A 25 3.44 -11.60 -21.11
CA PRO A 25 3.75 -10.22 -20.73
C PRO A 25 2.48 -9.38 -20.50
N GLN A 26 1.43 -9.60 -21.29
CA GLN A 26 0.15 -8.92 -21.13
C GLN A 26 -0.54 -9.31 -19.82
N TYR A 27 -0.51 -10.61 -19.49
CA TYR A 27 -1.05 -11.12 -18.23
C TYR A 27 -0.34 -10.49 -17.02
N ILE A 28 1.00 -10.48 -17.01
CA ILE A 28 1.78 -9.90 -15.90
C ILE A 28 1.49 -8.40 -15.75
N ALA A 29 1.37 -7.66 -16.85
CA ALA A 29 1.03 -6.25 -16.81
C ALA A 29 -0.38 -6.00 -16.24
N ALA A 30 -1.37 -6.80 -16.64
CA ALA A 30 -2.74 -6.72 -16.13
C ALA A 30 -2.82 -7.07 -14.64
N GLU A 31 -2.08 -8.10 -14.21
CA GLU A 31 -2.01 -8.51 -12.81
C GLU A 31 -1.38 -7.42 -11.94
N ARG A 32 -0.26 -6.82 -12.38
CA ARG A 32 0.37 -5.69 -11.67
C ARG A 32 -0.60 -4.52 -11.50
N ASN A 33 -1.25 -4.10 -12.58
CA ASN A 33 -2.21 -3.00 -12.54
C ASN A 33 -3.39 -3.30 -11.58
N THR A 34 -3.91 -4.52 -11.63
CA THR A 34 -4.97 -4.97 -10.71
C THR A 34 -4.53 -4.94 -9.25
N ASN A 35 -3.29 -5.36 -8.98
CA ASN A 35 -2.71 -5.30 -7.64
C ASN A 35 -2.58 -3.85 -7.18
N ASP A 36 -2.07 -2.94 -8.02
CA ASP A 36 -1.92 -1.52 -7.69
C ASP A 36 -3.28 -0.85 -7.39
N TYR A 37 -4.33 -1.18 -8.16
CA TYR A 37 -5.70 -0.72 -7.84
C TYR A 37 -6.24 -1.29 -6.53
N THR A 38 -5.89 -2.54 -6.21
CA THR A 38 -6.29 -3.16 -4.94
C THR A 38 -5.58 -2.50 -3.77
N VAL A 39 -4.28 -2.19 -3.88
CA VAL A 39 -3.55 -1.38 -2.89
C VAL A 39 -4.21 -0.01 -2.75
N TYR A 40 -4.57 0.63 -3.85
CA TYR A 40 -5.26 1.92 -3.81
C TYR A 40 -6.63 1.85 -3.11
N SER A 41 -7.39 0.77 -3.34
CA SER A 41 -8.63 0.51 -2.60
C SER A 41 -8.37 0.31 -1.10
N ASN A 42 -7.34 -0.45 -0.74
CA ASN A 42 -6.92 -0.66 0.64
C ASN A 42 -6.55 0.65 1.35
N MET A 43 -5.98 1.62 0.64
CA MET A 43 -5.73 2.96 1.19
C MET A 43 -7.03 3.66 1.61
N TYR A 44 -8.13 3.51 0.86
CA TYR A 44 -9.42 4.07 1.23
C TYR A 44 -10.05 3.34 2.42
N THR A 45 -9.92 2.02 2.51
CA THR A 45 -10.36 1.25 3.69
C THR A 45 -9.60 1.72 4.94
N LEU A 46 -8.29 1.91 4.83
CA LEU A 46 -7.48 2.47 5.91
C LEU A 46 -7.91 3.90 6.28
N LYS A 47 -8.17 4.73 5.27
CA LYS A 47 -8.69 6.09 5.47
C LYS A 47 -10.01 6.06 6.24
N ALA A 48 -10.94 5.17 5.89
CA ALA A 48 -12.22 5.07 6.60
C ALA A 48 -12.02 4.79 8.10
N ALA A 49 -11.14 3.84 8.46
CA ALA A 49 -10.82 3.55 9.86
C ALA A 49 -10.19 4.74 10.60
N VAL A 50 -9.29 5.47 9.93
CA VAL A 50 -8.63 6.66 10.49
C VAL A 50 -9.63 7.80 10.73
N GLU A 51 -10.54 8.03 9.79
CA GLU A 51 -11.55 9.09 9.90
C GLU A 51 -12.63 8.73 10.94
N ASP A 52 -12.97 7.45 11.07
CA ASP A 52 -13.88 6.97 12.12
C ASP A 52 -13.28 7.15 13.52
N TYR A 53 -11.98 6.84 13.68
CA TYR A 53 -11.22 7.19 14.88
C TYR A 53 -11.30 8.69 15.17
N ALA A 54 -11.08 9.53 14.16
CA ALA A 54 -11.12 10.99 14.34
C ALA A 54 -12.51 11.49 14.74
N ALA A 55 -13.58 10.90 14.20
CA ALA A 55 -14.95 11.21 14.59
C ALA A 55 -15.21 10.92 16.08
N CYS A 56 -14.68 9.80 16.59
CA CYS A 56 -14.81 9.42 17.99
C CYS A 56 -13.85 10.18 18.94
N ASN A 57 -12.77 10.78 18.41
CA ASN A 57 -11.70 11.40 19.20
C ASN A 57 -11.56 12.91 18.96
N THR A 58 -12.67 13.64 18.78
CA THR A 58 -12.69 15.11 18.65
C THR A 58 -11.77 15.64 17.52
N GLY A 59 -11.69 14.90 16.42
CA GLY A 59 -10.86 15.24 15.27
C GLY A 59 -9.35 15.02 15.48
N ALA A 60 -8.95 14.29 16.53
CA ALA A 60 -7.58 13.82 16.68
C ALA A 60 -7.35 12.56 15.81
N PHE A 61 -6.25 12.54 15.08
CA PHE A 61 -5.88 11.37 14.28
C PHE A 61 -5.08 10.34 15.08
N PRO A 62 -5.14 9.04 14.72
CA PRO A 62 -4.41 8.01 15.42
C PRO A 62 -2.90 8.21 15.25
N ILE A 63 -2.14 7.83 16.29
CA ILE A 63 -0.68 7.93 16.35
C ILE A 63 0.01 6.55 16.45
N SER A 64 -0.78 5.49 16.63
CA SER A 64 -0.30 4.12 16.74
C SER A 64 -1.06 3.14 15.85
N ALA A 65 -0.40 2.02 15.54
CA ALA A 65 -0.99 0.92 14.79
C ALA A 65 -2.21 0.31 15.48
N SER A 66 -2.15 0.18 16.81
CA SER A 66 -3.23 -0.42 17.60
C SER A 66 -4.53 0.37 17.50
N GLN A 67 -4.45 1.71 17.55
CA GLN A 67 -5.60 2.60 17.39
C GLN A 67 -6.27 2.42 16.03
N ILE A 68 -5.49 2.25 14.97
CA ILE A 68 -6.02 2.04 13.62
C ILE A 68 -6.65 0.64 13.50
N GLN A 69 -5.96 -0.38 14.04
CA GLN A 69 -6.39 -1.77 13.93
C GLN A 69 -7.71 -2.04 14.67
N GLU A 70 -7.94 -1.37 15.80
CA GLU A 70 -9.19 -1.41 16.56
C GLU A 70 -10.37 -0.99 15.66
N TYR A 71 -10.28 0.19 15.06
CA TYR A 71 -11.36 0.75 14.22
C TYR A 71 -11.51 0.02 12.88
N LEU A 72 -10.41 -0.51 12.34
CA LEU A 72 -10.50 -1.39 11.17
C LEU A 72 -11.30 -2.67 11.48
N SER A 73 -11.10 -3.24 12.67
CA SER A 73 -11.83 -4.43 13.12
C SER A 73 -13.30 -4.14 13.37
N GLU A 74 -13.64 -2.95 13.87
CA GLU A 74 -15.02 -2.49 14.08
C GLU A 74 -15.79 -2.31 12.77
N LEU A 75 -15.12 -1.84 11.70
CA LEU A 75 -15.70 -1.77 10.36
C LEU A 75 -16.02 -3.17 9.78
N GLY A 76 -15.48 -4.24 10.36
CA GLY A 76 -15.61 -5.61 9.85
C GLY A 76 -14.88 -5.84 8.54
N GLU A 77 -14.06 -4.87 8.12
CA GLU A 77 -13.34 -4.88 6.85
C GLU A 77 -11.95 -5.46 7.03
N LYS A 78 -11.57 -6.34 6.11
CA LYS A 78 -10.22 -6.94 6.08
C LYS A 78 -9.44 -6.35 4.93
N ILE A 79 -8.29 -5.78 5.25
CA ILE A 79 -7.35 -5.34 4.22
C ILE A 79 -6.50 -6.54 3.79
N VAL A 80 -6.56 -6.92 2.52
CA VAL A 80 -5.78 -8.04 1.96
C VAL A 80 -4.65 -7.49 1.08
N ASN A 81 -3.43 -7.95 1.30
CA ASN A 81 -2.30 -7.60 0.46
C ASN A 81 -2.42 -8.34 -0.90
N PRO A 82 -2.50 -7.62 -2.03
CA PRO A 82 -2.74 -8.25 -3.32
C PRO A 82 -1.55 -9.06 -3.85
N PHE A 83 -0.34 -8.87 -3.31
CA PHE A 83 0.87 -9.59 -3.74
C PHE A 83 1.10 -10.87 -2.94
N SER A 84 0.91 -10.84 -1.62
CA SER A 84 1.02 -12.05 -0.78
C SER A 84 -0.29 -12.84 -0.67
N LYS A 85 -1.43 -12.22 -0.98
CA LYS A 85 -2.79 -12.74 -0.74
C LYS A 85 -3.09 -13.03 0.74
N GLU A 86 -2.29 -12.46 1.64
CA GLU A 86 -2.51 -12.52 3.08
C GLU A 86 -3.16 -11.23 3.59
N GLU A 87 -3.81 -11.31 4.76
CA GLU A 87 -4.32 -10.14 5.46
C GLU A 87 -3.16 -9.23 5.89
N ILE A 88 -3.31 -7.92 5.66
CA ILE A 88 -2.33 -6.91 6.06
C ILE A 88 -2.19 -6.92 7.57
N ARG A 89 -0.96 -7.11 8.03
CA ARG A 89 -0.65 -7.06 9.46
C ARG A 89 -0.16 -5.68 9.83
N PHE A 90 -0.82 -5.06 10.78
CA PHE A 90 -0.33 -3.83 11.39
C PHE A 90 0.92 -4.14 12.23
N PRO A 91 1.93 -3.25 12.24
CA PRO A 91 3.13 -3.46 13.03
C PRO A 91 2.75 -3.43 14.51
N ASN A 92 3.25 -4.39 15.28
CA ASN A 92 3.15 -4.31 16.73
C ASN A 92 4.24 -3.36 17.23
N ILE A 93 3.81 -2.26 17.83
CA ILE A 93 4.71 -1.34 18.53
C ILE A 93 4.88 -1.90 19.95
N VAL A 94 6.04 -2.52 20.21
CA VAL A 94 6.40 -2.97 21.55
C VAL A 94 7.26 -1.86 22.17
N ILE A 95 6.73 -1.21 23.21
CA ILE A 95 7.52 -0.30 24.05
C ILE A 95 8.23 -1.19 25.07
N SER A 96 9.53 -1.33 24.94
CA SER A 96 10.35 -2.01 25.94
C SER A 96 10.28 -1.27 27.28
N PRO A 97 10.37 -1.96 28.42
CA PRO A 97 10.37 -1.32 29.75
C PRO A 97 11.45 -0.24 29.92
N GLU A 98 12.49 -0.28 29.08
CA GLU A 98 13.64 0.63 29.05
C GLU A 98 13.39 1.90 28.21
N GLY A 99 12.20 2.05 27.61
CA GLY A 99 11.82 3.20 26.78
C GLY A 99 12.12 3.04 25.29
N ASP A 100 12.80 1.96 24.90
CA ASP A 100 13.07 1.65 23.50
C ASP A 100 11.81 1.18 22.76
N THR A 101 11.50 1.82 21.64
CA THR A 101 10.38 1.43 20.78
C THR A 101 10.87 0.43 19.73
N THR A 102 10.43 -0.82 19.83
CA THR A 102 10.69 -1.82 18.79
C THR A 102 9.47 -1.93 17.88
N ILE A 103 9.62 -1.54 16.62
CA ILE A 103 8.61 -1.78 15.58
C ILE A 103 8.81 -3.21 15.08
N MET A 104 8.00 -4.16 15.57
CA MET A 104 7.98 -5.50 14.99
C MET A 104 7.21 -5.47 13.68
N GLY A 105 7.80 -6.07 12.65
CA GLY A 105 7.37 -5.96 11.26
C GLY A 105 5.86 -6.08 11.04
N GLY A 106 5.39 -5.32 10.06
CA GLY A 106 4.02 -5.33 9.55
C GLY A 106 4.04 -4.96 8.07
N ASP A 107 2.89 -5.05 7.42
CA ASP A 107 2.71 -4.58 6.04
C ASP A 107 2.29 -3.10 6.02
N VAL A 108 2.03 -2.51 7.19
CA VAL A 108 1.82 -1.07 7.38
C VAL A 108 3.04 -0.42 8.01
N VAL A 109 3.54 0.68 7.42
CA VAL A 109 4.63 1.50 7.97
C VAL A 109 4.04 2.74 8.64
N ILE A 110 4.37 2.99 9.91
CA ILE A 110 3.93 4.19 10.61
C ILE A 110 5.10 5.14 10.79
N PHE A 111 4.90 6.41 10.47
CA PHE A 111 5.94 7.43 10.59
C PHE A 111 5.36 8.80 10.94
N THR A 112 6.22 9.74 11.31
CA THR A 112 5.84 11.12 11.62
C THR A 112 6.28 12.07 10.51
N TYR A 113 5.49 13.11 10.27
CA TYR A 113 5.88 14.28 9.47
C TYR A 113 6.51 15.34 10.37
N GLU A 114 7.47 16.08 9.82
CA GLU A 114 8.10 17.22 10.50
C GLU A 114 7.30 18.50 10.30
N PHE A 115 6.67 18.65 9.14
CA PHE A 115 5.83 19.80 8.82
C PHE A 115 4.45 19.36 8.38
N ARG A 116 3.43 20.18 8.72
CA ARG A 116 2.02 19.88 8.45
C ARG A 116 1.74 19.59 6.98
N ASP A 117 2.41 20.28 6.06
CA ASP A 117 2.12 20.17 4.63
C ASP A 117 2.85 19.00 3.94
N GLU A 118 3.80 18.33 4.61
CA GLU A 118 4.51 17.18 4.04
C GLU A 118 3.57 16.04 3.62
N GLN A 119 2.44 15.85 4.33
CA GLN A 119 1.43 14.86 3.96
C GLN A 119 0.83 15.08 2.57
N LYS A 120 0.86 16.32 2.04
CA LYS A 120 0.28 16.67 0.73
C LYS A 120 1.30 16.60 -0.40
N GLU A 121 2.58 16.38 -0.09
CA GLU A 121 3.62 16.37 -1.11
C GLU A 121 3.56 15.10 -1.98
N THR A 122 3.31 15.30 -3.27
CA THR A 122 3.19 14.20 -4.25
C THR A 122 4.36 14.12 -5.24
N HIS A 123 5.37 14.97 -5.13
CA HIS A 123 6.49 14.99 -6.10
C HIS A 123 7.59 13.98 -5.74
N GLU A 124 8.38 13.54 -6.73
CA GLU A 124 9.46 12.53 -6.60
C GLU A 124 10.52 12.79 -5.53
N ASN A 125 10.68 14.04 -5.06
CA ASN A 125 11.66 14.40 -4.03
C ASN A 125 11.06 14.52 -2.61
N SER A 126 9.74 14.28 -2.48
CA SER A 126 9.00 14.49 -1.23
C SER A 126 9.42 13.47 -0.17
N ARG A 127 9.06 13.73 1.09
CA ARG A 127 9.20 12.72 2.13
C ARG A 127 8.43 11.44 1.77
N ASN A 128 7.21 11.59 1.24
CA ASN A 128 6.35 10.48 0.82
C ASN A 128 7.02 9.59 -0.23
N SER A 129 7.74 10.17 -1.19
CA SER A 129 8.44 9.44 -2.26
C SER A 129 9.57 8.53 -1.74
N LYS A 130 10.11 8.84 -0.56
CA LYS A 130 11.28 8.17 0.04
C LYS A 130 10.87 7.04 0.97
N VAL A 131 9.61 6.99 1.41
CA VAL A 131 9.10 5.91 2.25
C VAL A 131 9.17 4.60 1.45
N ARG A 132 9.58 3.52 2.12
CA ARG A 132 9.64 2.18 1.56
C ARG A 132 8.86 1.24 2.46
N GLY A 133 8.24 0.24 1.86
CA GLY A 133 7.56 -0.81 2.59
C GLY A 133 7.55 -2.11 1.81
N LYS A 134 6.75 -3.07 2.29
CA LYS A 134 6.58 -4.32 1.58
C LYS A 134 5.74 -4.14 0.33
N PRO A 135 5.95 -4.96 -0.71
CA PRO A 135 5.06 -5.01 -1.87
C PRO A 135 3.60 -5.17 -1.46
N GLY A 136 2.73 -4.29 -1.94
CA GLY A 136 1.31 -4.29 -1.59
C GLY A 136 0.95 -3.78 -0.20
N GLY A 137 1.95 -3.34 0.57
CA GLY A 137 1.77 -2.75 1.89
C GLY A 137 1.26 -1.31 1.84
N LEU A 138 1.07 -0.73 3.01
CA LEU A 138 0.62 0.65 3.19
C LEU A 138 1.59 1.41 4.10
N ALA A 139 1.51 2.73 4.09
CA ALA A 139 2.11 3.57 5.11
C ALA A 139 1.12 4.63 5.59
N TYR A 140 1.22 4.95 6.86
CA TYR A 140 0.43 5.97 7.54
C TYR A 140 1.39 6.95 8.22
N GLY A 141 1.45 8.16 7.69
CA GLY A 141 2.20 9.27 8.27
C GLY A 141 1.26 10.20 9.02
N TYR A 142 1.68 10.73 10.17
CA TYR A 142 0.90 11.71 10.93
C TYR A 142 1.75 12.90 11.39
N TYR A 143 1.12 14.04 11.63
CA TYR A 143 1.75 15.27 12.09
C TYR A 143 1.15 15.74 13.42
N ILE A 144 2.01 15.96 14.42
CA ILE A 144 1.67 16.60 15.70
C ILE A 144 2.29 18.00 15.72
N PRO A 145 1.51 19.08 15.87
CA PRO A 145 2.04 20.42 15.99
C PRO A 145 3.01 20.58 17.18
N PRO A 146 4.05 21.42 17.09
CA PRO A 146 4.93 21.71 18.21
C PRO A 146 4.14 22.22 19.42
N GLY A 147 4.32 21.57 20.58
CA GLY A 147 3.61 21.92 21.81
C GLY A 147 2.20 21.34 21.92
N ASP A 148 1.75 20.54 20.94
CA ASP A 148 0.52 19.74 21.01
C ASP A 148 0.87 18.28 21.36
N SER A 149 -0.13 17.49 21.74
CA SER A 149 -0.01 16.06 22.02
C SER A 149 -0.88 15.19 21.10
N VAL A 150 -1.65 15.80 20.20
CA VAL A 150 -2.55 15.08 19.29
C VAL A 150 -2.19 15.34 17.83
N ALA A 151 -2.38 14.32 16.98
CA ALA A 151 -2.16 14.45 15.55
C ALA A 151 -3.28 15.26 14.90
N ARG A 152 -2.90 16.19 14.02
CA ARG A 152 -3.80 17.15 13.33
C ARG A 152 -3.78 17.03 11.81
N ALA A 153 -2.91 16.20 11.27
CA ALA A 153 -2.77 15.91 9.85
C ALA A 153 -2.27 14.47 9.69
N TYR A 154 -2.68 13.81 8.62
CA TYR A 154 -2.20 12.49 8.24
C TYR A 154 -2.13 12.32 6.71
N GLY A 155 -1.25 11.43 6.27
CA GLY A 155 -1.15 10.99 4.88
C GLY A 155 -1.02 9.48 4.80
N ILE A 156 -1.75 8.85 3.88
CA ILE A 156 -1.71 7.42 3.59
C ILE A 156 -1.08 7.21 2.23
N ILE A 157 -0.14 6.27 2.17
CA ILE A 157 0.61 5.89 0.98
C ILE A 157 0.45 4.38 0.76
N GLY A 158 0.29 3.94 -0.49
CA GLY A 158 0.33 2.53 -0.86
C GLY A 158 1.64 2.17 -1.54
N PHE A 159 2.08 0.91 -1.44
CA PHE A 159 3.30 0.43 -2.09
C PHE A 159 3.03 -0.49 -3.27
N ASP A 160 3.75 -0.25 -4.38
CA ASP A 160 3.76 -1.09 -5.57
C ASP A 160 4.47 -2.43 -5.35
N GLY A 161 4.59 -3.24 -6.42
CA GLY A 161 5.27 -4.54 -6.39
C GLY A 161 6.76 -4.48 -6.04
N ASP A 162 7.40 -3.31 -6.13
CA ASP A 162 8.81 -3.08 -5.80
C ASP A 162 8.97 -2.44 -4.41
N GLY A 163 7.88 -2.23 -3.66
CA GLY A 163 7.89 -1.60 -2.35
C GLY A 163 8.06 -0.08 -2.38
N LYS A 164 7.81 0.55 -3.54
CA LYS A 164 7.87 2.00 -3.73
C LYS A 164 6.46 2.60 -3.66
N PRO A 165 6.32 3.87 -3.26
CA PRO A 165 5.04 4.56 -3.26
C PRO A 165 4.35 4.49 -4.62
N LEU A 166 3.06 4.17 -4.63
CA LEU A 166 2.23 4.22 -5.83
C LEU A 166 2.30 5.62 -6.43
N ALA A 167 2.52 5.68 -7.74
CA ALA A 167 2.64 6.93 -8.46
C ALA A 167 2.03 6.81 -9.85
N ASP A 168 1.39 7.89 -10.28
CA ASP A 168 0.92 8.06 -11.64
C ASP A 168 1.89 8.93 -12.44
N ARG A 169 1.87 8.75 -13.75
CA ARG A 169 2.53 9.68 -14.66
C ARG A 169 1.48 10.58 -15.27
N ASN A 170 1.60 11.87 -15.02
CA ASN A 170 0.69 12.85 -15.61
C ASN A 170 0.97 13.02 -17.13
N PRO A 171 0.08 13.69 -17.89
CA PRO A 171 0.29 13.90 -19.34
C PRO A 171 1.56 14.67 -19.70
N ALA A 172 2.13 15.43 -18.77
CA ALA A 172 3.41 16.13 -18.93
C ALA A 172 4.63 15.26 -18.66
N GLY A 173 4.44 13.98 -18.29
CA GLY A 173 5.50 13.03 -18.01
C GLY A 173 6.05 13.07 -16.59
N VAL A 174 5.51 13.95 -15.73
CA VAL A 174 5.91 14.10 -14.32
C VAL A 174 5.27 13.00 -13.49
N ILE A 175 6.05 12.41 -12.58
CA ILE A 175 5.56 11.40 -11.65
C ILE A 175 4.93 12.09 -10.44
N GLU A 176 3.67 11.73 -10.16
CA GLU A 176 2.89 12.22 -9.01
C GLU A 176 2.46 11.03 -8.16
N LEU A 177 2.81 11.06 -6.88
CA LEU A 177 2.44 10.02 -5.93
C LEU A 177 0.94 10.05 -5.64
N ARG A 178 0.35 8.88 -5.46
CA ARG A 178 -0.99 8.73 -4.89
C ARG A 178 -0.89 8.79 -3.38
N VAL A 179 -1.34 9.90 -2.80
CA VAL A 179 -1.40 10.11 -1.35
C VAL A 179 -2.82 10.47 -0.96
N LEU A 180 -3.40 9.74 0.01
CA LEU A 180 -4.67 10.11 0.60
C LEU A 180 -4.41 10.92 1.87
N VAL A 181 -5.00 12.11 1.96
CA VAL A 181 -4.85 13.00 3.11
C VAL A 181 -6.19 13.25 3.78
N ASN A 182 -6.16 13.85 4.97
CA ASN A 182 -7.34 14.41 5.60
C ASN A 182 -7.99 15.49 4.70
N SER A 183 -9.32 15.56 4.77
CA SER A 183 -10.13 16.48 3.94
C SER A 183 -10.03 17.94 4.39
#